data_AF-A0A653N6L4-F1
#
_entry.id   AF-A0A653N6L4-F1
#
_cell.length_a   1.000
_cell.length_b   1.000
_cell.length_c   1.000
_cell.angle_alpha   90.00
_cell.angle_beta   90.00
_cell.angle_gamma   90.00
#
_symmetry.space_group_name_H-M   'P 1'
#
loop_
_entity.id
_entity.type
_entity.pdbx_description
1 polymer ?
#
loop_
_entity_poly.entity_id
_entity_poly.type
_entity_poly.pdbx_seq_one_letter_code
_entity_poly.pdbx_strand_id
1 'polypeptide(L)'
;MNKYSSLIVVAAFVTSCSSSLAPLRKDGLKPTVVTETVLHDTDDPAIWIHPTNPQESLVIGTDKDTDGGLYVFNLQGKIIKKSETIKRPNNVDIAYGLQIDGVVTDIAVTTERETKKIRIFSLPDLKPLDNGGIPVFEGELERDPMGIAIYTRPSDKAVFAIVGRKSGPSGSYLWQYELKGTSNAKVEATLVRKFGAYSGKKEIEAIAVDNELGAVYYCDEQFGIRKYKADPGLNDNQELALFGQKDFKSDHEGMAIYKSTTTTGYILVSNQQANSFMVYTREGSNGNPNDYKLLAEIPTSTIECDGADVTAINIGKPFDKGLFVAMSNGKTFHFYDWKIIQEAIDKHKK
;
A
#
# COMPACT_ATOMS: atom_id res chain seq x y z
N MET A 1 46.63 -55.06 -13.40
CA MET A 1 45.70 -54.07 -13.98
C MET A 1 44.39 -54.14 -13.22
N ASN A 2 44.28 -53.44 -12.09
CA ASN A 2 43.07 -53.46 -11.26
C ASN A 2 42.25 -52.19 -11.54
N LYS A 3 41.06 -52.39 -12.11
CA LYS A 3 40.06 -51.35 -12.36
C LYS A 3 39.34 -51.05 -11.03
N TYR A 4 39.47 -49.83 -10.54
CA TYR A 4 38.60 -49.31 -9.49
C TYR A 4 37.38 -48.64 -10.14
N SER A 5 36.23 -49.29 -10.05
CA SER A 5 34.94 -48.70 -10.41
C SER A 5 34.50 -47.78 -9.26
N SER A 6 34.44 -46.47 -9.52
CA SER A 6 33.87 -45.50 -8.57
C SER A 6 32.35 -45.47 -8.75
N LEU A 7 31.62 -45.88 -7.72
CA LEU A 7 30.17 -45.70 -7.62
C LEU A 7 29.90 -44.22 -7.22
N ILE A 8 29.27 -43.46 -8.11
CA ILE A 8 28.74 -42.13 -7.77
C ILE A 8 27.34 -42.34 -7.17
N VAL A 9 27.22 -42.13 -5.85
CA VAL A 9 25.92 -42.02 -5.18
C VAL A 9 25.45 -40.58 -5.33
N VAL A 10 24.50 -40.34 -6.22
CA VAL A 10 23.79 -39.06 -6.29
C VAL A 10 22.73 -39.07 -5.19
N ALA A 11 23.00 -38.40 -4.08
CA ALA A 11 22.00 -38.12 -3.07
C ALA A 11 21.09 -36.99 -3.57
N ALA A 12 19.88 -37.35 -4.02
CA ALA A 12 18.84 -36.38 -4.32
C ALA A 12 18.32 -35.77 -3.02
N PHE A 13 18.77 -34.56 -2.69
CA PHE A 13 18.14 -33.75 -1.66
C PHE A 13 16.81 -33.23 -2.19
N VAL A 14 15.72 -33.89 -1.79
CA VAL A 14 14.37 -33.34 -1.94
C VAL A 14 14.20 -32.28 -0.86
N THR A 15 14.53 -31.02 -1.16
CA THR A 15 14.15 -29.89 -0.30
C THR A 15 12.65 -29.68 -0.45
N SER A 16 11.88 -30.24 0.48
CA SER A 16 10.48 -29.89 0.71
C SER A 16 10.44 -28.41 1.13
N CYS A 17 10.27 -27.51 0.16
CA CYS A 17 9.90 -26.12 0.43
C CYS A 17 8.43 -26.09 0.90
N SER A 18 8.21 -26.36 2.18
CA SER A 18 7.08 -25.79 2.90
C SER A 18 7.55 -24.48 3.49
N SER A 19 7.31 -23.35 2.82
CA SER A 19 7.49 -22.03 3.42
C SER A 19 6.41 -21.86 4.50
N SER A 20 6.74 -22.26 5.73
CA SER A 20 5.92 -21.93 6.90
C SER A 20 5.94 -20.42 7.09
N LEU A 21 4.76 -19.81 7.22
CA LEU A 21 4.62 -18.40 7.59
C LEU A 21 5.46 -18.05 8.82
N ALA A 22 5.86 -16.78 8.92
CA ALA A 22 6.56 -16.24 10.06
C ALA A 22 5.78 -16.52 11.36
N PRO A 23 6.46 -16.96 12.43
CA PRO A 23 5.78 -17.29 13.67
C PRO A 23 5.14 -16.03 14.28
N LEU A 24 3.94 -16.21 14.83
CA LEU A 24 3.25 -15.17 15.59
C LEU A 24 4.15 -14.63 16.71
N ARG A 25 4.22 -13.31 16.81
CA ARG A 25 4.95 -12.63 17.89
C ARG A 25 4.18 -12.74 19.20
N LYS A 26 4.84 -13.26 20.24
CA LYS A 26 4.28 -13.34 21.60
C LYS A 26 4.05 -11.95 22.21
N ASP A 27 4.89 -10.99 21.82
CA ASP A 27 4.83 -9.58 22.21
C ASP A 27 4.07 -8.71 21.19
N GLY A 28 3.46 -9.31 20.16
CA GLY A 28 2.70 -8.58 19.15
C GLY A 28 1.50 -7.84 19.74
N LEU A 29 1.40 -6.54 19.44
CA LEU A 29 0.23 -5.74 19.79
C LEU A 29 -1.04 -6.43 19.27
N LYS A 30 -2.09 -6.45 20.10
CA LYS A 30 -3.35 -7.08 19.75
C LYS A 30 -4.24 -6.07 19.00
N PRO A 31 -4.88 -6.47 17.89
CA PRO A 31 -5.83 -5.61 17.21
C PRO A 31 -7.06 -5.39 18.07
N THR A 32 -7.67 -4.22 17.91
CA THR A 32 -8.94 -3.86 18.52
C THR A 32 -10.09 -4.58 17.83
N VAL A 33 -9.99 -4.74 16.51
CA VAL A 33 -10.95 -5.48 15.66
C VAL A 33 -10.18 -6.32 14.63
N VAL A 34 -10.66 -7.52 14.36
CA VAL A 34 -10.22 -8.36 13.24
C VAL A 34 -11.39 -8.47 12.28
N THR A 35 -11.17 -8.25 10.99
CA THR A 35 -12.24 -8.33 10.00
C THR A 35 -12.79 -9.75 9.83
N GLU A 36 -13.97 -9.85 9.26
CA GLU A 36 -14.39 -11.08 8.58
C GLU A 36 -13.39 -11.44 7.47
N THR A 37 -13.33 -12.73 7.14
CA THR A 37 -12.39 -13.24 6.15
C THR A 37 -12.87 -12.92 4.74
N VAL A 38 -11.97 -12.46 3.87
CA VAL A 38 -12.20 -12.48 2.42
C VAL A 38 -12.16 -13.92 1.88
N LEU A 39 -12.46 -14.09 0.59
CA LEU A 39 -12.54 -15.42 -0.02
C LEU A 39 -11.15 -16.08 -0.17
N HIS A 40 -10.13 -15.34 -0.61
CA HIS A 40 -8.83 -15.91 -0.95
C HIS A 40 -7.69 -15.36 -0.11
N ASP A 41 -7.30 -14.11 -0.34
CA ASP A 41 -6.04 -13.56 0.17
C ASP A 41 -6.15 -12.04 0.29
N THR A 42 -6.14 -11.53 1.52
CA THR A 42 -6.13 -10.08 1.72
C THR A 42 -4.76 -9.53 1.38
N ASP A 43 -4.67 -8.35 0.76
CA ASP A 43 -3.38 -7.75 0.42
C ASP A 43 -3.26 -6.33 0.98
N ASP A 44 -4.14 -5.42 0.57
CA ASP A 44 -3.98 -4.00 0.85
C ASP A 44 -5.28 -3.34 1.32
N PRO A 45 -5.23 -2.53 2.41
CA PRO A 45 -6.34 -1.72 2.86
C PRO A 45 -6.24 -0.24 2.43
N ALA A 46 -7.39 0.42 2.31
CA ALA A 46 -7.49 1.89 2.26
C ALA A 46 -8.70 2.36 3.10
N ILE A 47 -8.53 3.46 3.85
CA ILE A 47 -9.53 3.99 4.76
C ILE A 47 -10.32 5.11 4.08
N TRP A 48 -11.61 4.88 3.80
CA TRP A 48 -12.53 5.90 3.33
C TRP A 48 -13.16 6.65 4.50
N ILE A 49 -12.92 7.96 4.57
CA ILE A 49 -13.52 8.83 5.58
C ILE A 49 -14.86 9.33 5.06
N HIS A 50 -15.93 8.98 5.77
CA HIS A 50 -17.26 9.44 5.40
C HIS A 50 -17.34 10.98 5.54
N PRO A 51 -17.84 11.71 4.52
CA PRO A 51 -17.71 13.17 4.42
C PRO A 51 -18.42 13.96 5.53
N THR A 52 -19.56 13.47 6.02
CA THR A 52 -20.38 14.18 7.03
C THR A 52 -20.52 13.45 8.37
N ASN A 53 -20.40 12.11 8.40
CA ASN A 53 -20.46 11.31 9.62
C ASN A 53 -19.22 10.39 9.73
N PRO A 54 -18.12 10.84 10.36
CA PRO A 54 -16.90 10.04 10.47
C PRO A 54 -17.07 8.64 11.10
N GLN A 55 -18.13 8.41 11.89
CA GLN A 55 -18.40 7.09 12.48
C GLN A 55 -18.93 6.06 11.47
N GLU A 56 -19.36 6.52 10.30
CA GLU A 56 -19.76 5.70 9.14
C GLU A 56 -18.61 5.52 8.14
N SER A 57 -17.38 5.85 8.53
CA SER A 57 -16.18 5.59 7.72
C SER A 57 -16.00 4.09 7.50
N LEU A 58 -15.34 3.75 6.40
CA LEU A 58 -15.22 2.38 5.90
C LEU A 58 -13.76 2.05 5.62
N VAL A 59 -13.45 0.76 5.62
CA VAL A 59 -12.17 0.25 5.13
C VAL A 59 -12.43 -0.54 3.87
N ILE A 60 -11.72 -0.22 2.80
CA ILE A 60 -11.72 -0.97 1.55
C ILE A 60 -10.50 -1.88 1.57
N GLY A 61 -10.67 -3.15 1.24
CA GLY A 61 -9.56 -4.11 1.19
C GLY A 61 -9.58 -4.94 -0.10
N THR A 62 -8.41 -5.28 -0.61
CA THR A 62 -8.27 -6.16 -1.78
C THR A 62 -8.26 -7.64 -1.40
N ASP A 63 -8.78 -8.48 -2.30
CA ASP A 63 -8.75 -9.96 -2.27
C ASP A 63 -7.97 -10.44 -3.50
N LYS A 64 -6.67 -10.72 -3.35
CA LYS A 64 -5.63 -10.84 -4.40
C LYS A 64 -5.61 -12.20 -5.11
N ASP A 65 -6.72 -12.54 -5.72
CA ASP A 65 -6.87 -13.78 -6.50
C ASP A 65 -7.48 -13.53 -7.89
N THR A 66 -7.34 -14.49 -8.80
CA THR A 66 -7.84 -14.44 -10.19
C THR A 66 -9.35 -14.18 -10.26
N ASP A 67 -10.13 -14.53 -9.24
CA ASP A 67 -11.55 -14.21 -9.08
C ASP A 67 -11.86 -13.34 -7.84
N GLY A 68 -10.87 -12.54 -7.45
CA GLY A 68 -10.90 -11.58 -6.36
C GLY A 68 -11.75 -10.33 -6.60
N GLY A 69 -11.54 -9.31 -5.77
CA GLY A 69 -12.23 -8.02 -5.84
C GLY A 69 -11.92 -7.11 -4.67
N LEU A 70 -12.65 -6.00 -4.57
CA LEU A 70 -12.65 -5.12 -3.41
C LEU A 70 -13.75 -5.52 -2.43
N TYR A 71 -13.43 -5.50 -1.14
CA TYR A 71 -14.38 -5.67 -0.04
C TYR A 71 -14.47 -4.37 0.75
N VAL A 72 -15.68 -4.04 1.18
CA VAL A 72 -15.93 -2.90 2.06
C VAL A 72 -16.25 -3.43 3.44
N PHE A 73 -15.47 -3.01 4.42
CA PHE A 73 -15.63 -3.33 5.82
C PHE A 73 -16.13 -2.11 6.58
N ASN A 74 -17.08 -2.31 7.50
CA ASN A 74 -17.38 -1.30 8.51
C ASN A 74 -16.31 -1.29 9.62
N LEU A 75 -16.38 -0.34 10.55
CA LEU A 75 -15.42 -0.21 11.65
C LEU A 75 -15.45 -1.37 12.68
N GLN A 76 -16.44 -2.27 12.60
CA GLN A 76 -16.50 -3.51 13.37
C GLN A 76 -15.93 -4.71 12.59
N GLY A 77 -15.34 -4.46 11.42
CA GLY A 77 -14.71 -5.47 10.58
C GLY A 77 -15.69 -6.34 9.81
N LYS A 78 -16.97 -5.96 9.73
CA LYS A 78 -17.99 -6.70 8.97
C LYS A 78 -17.96 -6.33 7.50
N ILE A 79 -18.02 -7.33 6.62
CA ILE A 79 -18.17 -7.12 5.18
C ILE A 79 -19.58 -6.59 4.93
N ILE A 80 -19.68 -5.40 4.35
CA ILE A 80 -20.96 -4.78 3.99
C ILE A 80 -21.18 -4.72 2.47
N LYS A 81 -20.11 -4.87 1.68
CA LYS A 81 -20.17 -4.87 0.22
C LYS A 81 -18.95 -5.55 -0.41
N LYS A 82 -19.12 -6.03 -1.64
CA LYS A 82 -18.04 -6.50 -2.54
C LYS A 82 -18.22 -5.84 -3.91
N SER A 83 -17.13 -5.54 -4.61
CA SER A 83 -17.14 -5.10 -6.01
C SER A 83 -17.55 -6.24 -6.96
N GLU A 84 -17.66 -5.93 -8.25
CA GLU A 84 -17.54 -6.97 -9.28
C GLU A 84 -16.18 -7.67 -9.24
N THR A 85 -16.06 -8.81 -9.92
CA THR A 85 -14.81 -9.56 -9.99
C THR A 85 -13.72 -8.74 -10.69
N ILE A 86 -12.55 -8.72 -10.07
CA ILE A 86 -11.33 -8.09 -10.58
C ILE A 86 -10.30 -9.21 -10.76
N LYS A 87 -9.62 -9.27 -11.90
CA LYS A 87 -8.63 -10.33 -12.18
C LYS A 87 -7.32 -10.08 -11.44
N ARG A 88 -7.22 -10.64 -10.23
CA ARG A 88 -6.06 -10.49 -9.33
C ARG A 88 -5.81 -9.02 -8.98
N PRO A 89 -6.72 -8.38 -8.22
CA PRO A 89 -6.45 -7.06 -7.68
C PRO A 89 -5.21 -7.10 -6.78
N ASN A 90 -4.50 -5.99 -6.66
CA ASN A 90 -3.31 -5.92 -5.80
C ASN A 90 -3.47 -4.89 -4.69
N ASN A 91 -3.04 -3.64 -4.93
CA ASN A 91 -3.20 -2.54 -3.99
C ASN A 91 -4.44 -1.70 -4.30
N VAL A 92 -4.91 -0.94 -3.32
CA VAL A 92 -6.03 -0.01 -3.46
C VAL A 92 -5.72 1.29 -2.71
N ASP A 93 -6.06 2.42 -3.31
CA ASP A 93 -6.00 3.72 -2.64
C ASP A 93 -7.18 4.60 -3.07
N ILE A 94 -7.44 5.67 -2.32
CA ILE A 94 -8.65 6.47 -2.39
C ILE A 94 -8.33 7.91 -2.80
N ALA A 95 -9.08 8.42 -3.76
CA ALA A 95 -9.14 9.85 -4.05
C ALA A 95 -10.47 10.44 -3.59
N TYR A 96 -10.44 11.66 -3.09
CA TYR A 96 -11.63 12.37 -2.64
C TYR A 96 -12.00 13.48 -3.61
N GLY A 97 -13.31 13.66 -3.82
CA GLY A 97 -13.86 14.82 -4.48
C GLY A 97 -13.54 15.00 -5.97
N LEU A 98 -13.38 13.90 -6.72
CA LEU A 98 -13.22 13.97 -8.17
C LEU A 98 -14.53 14.45 -8.82
N GLN A 99 -14.45 15.44 -9.71
CA GLN A 99 -15.60 15.92 -10.47
C GLN A 99 -15.88 14.96 -11.64
N ILE A 100 -17.05 14.32 -11.64
CA ILE A 100 -17.49 13.36 -12.66
C ILE A 100 -18.91 13.73 -13.08
N ASP A 101 -19.11 14.11 -14.34
CA ASP A 101 -20.42 14.55 -14.86
C ASP A 101 -21.13 15.59 -13.97
N GLY A 102 -20.36 16.56 -13.45
CA GLY A 102 -20.86 17.60 -12.54
C GLY A 102 -21.13 17.14 -11.10
N VAL A 103 -20.82 15.89 -10.76
CA VAL A 103 -20.98 15.30 -9.42
C VAL A 103 -19.62 15.10 -8.76
N VAL A 104 -19.48 15.63 -7.54
CA VAL A 104 -18.32 15.39 -6.67
C VAL A 104 -18.39 13.93 -6.18
N THR A 105 -17.38 13.13 -6.51
CA THR A 105 -17.36 11.69 -6.26
C THR A 105 -16.03 11.29 -5.63
N ASP A 106 -16.10 10.58 -4.50
CA ASP A 106 -14.93 9.87 -3.96
C ASP A 106 -14.76 8.54 -4.71
N ILE A 107 -13.52 8.14 -4.96
CA ILE A 107 -13.21 6.96 -5.75
C ILE A 107 -12.18 6.07 -5.06
N ALA A 108 -12.35 4.75 -5.22
CA ALA A 108 -11.30 3.76 -4.97
C ALA A 108 -10.63 3.41 -6.30
N VAL A 109 -9.31 3.38 -6.32
CA VAL A 109 -8.49 3.00 -7.47
C VAL A 109 -7.65 1.81 -7.08
N THR A 110 -7.72 0.73 -7.85
CA THR A 110 -6.98 -0.50 -7.59
C THR A 110 -6.31 -1.02 -8.85
N THR A 111 -5.19 -1.69 -8.72
CA THR A 111 -4.50 -2.35 -9.85
C THR A 111 -5.12 -3.73 -10.11
N GLU A 112 -5.33 -4.08 -11.38
CA GLU A 112 -5.80 -5.41 -11.82
C GLU A 112 -4.68 -6.08 -12.62
N ARG A 113 -3.99 -7.03 -11.96
CA ARG A 113 -2.70 -7.53 -12.45
C ARG A 113 -2.82 -8.26 -13.78
N GLU A 114 -3.73 -9.23 -13.85
CA GLU A 114 -3.81 -10.16 -14.99
C GLU A 114 -4.28 -9.48 -16.28
N THR A 115 -5.00 -8.36 -16.18
CA THR A 115 -5.47 -7.61 -17.35
C THR A 115 -4.69 -6.33 -17.60
N LYS A 116 -3.66 -6.02 -16.79
CA LYS A 116 -2.72 -4.91 -16.99
C LYS A 116 -3.40 -3.54 -16.96
N LYS A 117 -4.32 -3.38 -16.01
CA LYS A 117 -5.19 -2.21 -15.88
C LYS A 117 -5.17 -1.65 -14.47
N ILE A 118 -5.59 -0.39 -14.33
CA ILE A 118 -6.19 0.10 -13.10
C ILE A 118 -7.71 0.06 -13.22
N ARG A 119 -8.38 -0.19 -12.10
CA ARG A 119 -9.83 -0.20 -11.95
C ARG A 119 -10.25 0.96 -11.05
N ILE A 120 -11.38 1.58 -11.37
CA ILE A 120 -11.89 2.75 -10.66
C ILE A 120 -13.35 2.55 -10.31
N PHE A 121 -13.67 2.73 -9.03
CA PHE A 121 -15.02 2.57 -8.49
C PHE A 121 -15.41 3.81 -7.69
N SER A 122 -16.68 4.23 -7.77
CA SER A 122 -17.21 5.24 -6.83
C SER A 122 -17.33 4.67 -5.42
N LEU A 123 -17.17 5.54 -4.43
CA LEU A 123 -17.36 5.23 -3.03
C LEU A 123 -18.61 5.94 -2.47
N PRO A 124 -19.32 5.30 -1.51
CA PRO A 124 -19.07 3.95 -0.97
C PRO A 124 -19.74 2.83 -1.78
N ASP A 125 -20.32 3.13 -2.95
CA ASP A 125 -21.22 2.20 -3.63
C ASP A 125 -20.53 1.09 -4.45
N LEU A 126 -19.24 1.24 -4.73
CA LEU A 126 -18.40 0.40 -5.59
C LEU A 126 -18.91 0.23 -7.03
N LYS A 127 -19.56 1.27 -7.59
CA LYS A 127 -19.96 1.25 -9.01
C LYS A 127 -18.76 1.54 -9.92
N PRO A 128 -18.51 0.74 -10.97
CA PRO A 128 -17.36 0.95 -11.86
C PRO A 128 -17.51 2.23 -12.71
N LEU A 129 -16.43 2.99 -12.80
CA LEU A 129 -16.32 4.28 -13.50
C LEU A 129 -15.35 4.25 -14.69
N ASP A 130 -14.74 3.10 -14.97
CA ASP A 130 -13.54 2.96 -15.80
C ASP A 130 -13.76 2.25 -17.15
N ASN A 131 -15.02 1.99 -17.51
CA ASN A 131 -15.40 1.24 -18.71
C ASN A 131 -14.72 -0.15 -18.84
N GLY A 132 -14.54 -0.86 -17.72
CA GLY A 132 -13.87 -2.17 -17.69
C GLY A 132 -12.36 -2.09 -17.52
N GLY A 133 -11.87 -0.93 -17.05
CA GLY A 133 -10.51 -0.68 -16.62
C GLY A 133 -9.65 0.06 -17.63
N ILE A 134 -8.68 0.81 -17.11
CA ILE A 134 -7.79 1.68 -17.88
C ILE A 134 -6.43 1.00 -18.02
N PRO A 135 -5.94 0.71 -19.24
CA PRO A 135 -4.65 0.07 -19.44
C PRO A 135 -3.49 0.88 -18.84
N VAL A 136 -2.54 0.17 -18.23
CA VAL A 136 -1.31 0.78 -17.72
C VAL A 136 -0.07 0.17 -18.38
N PHE A 137 1.01 0.94 -18.38
CA PHE A 137 2.30 0.58 -18.96
C PHE A 137 2.20 0.25 -20.46
N GLU A 138 1.31 0.92 -21.18
CA GLU A 138 1.12 0.68 -22.62
C GLU A 138 2.40 0.91 -23.41
N GLY A 139 2.71 -0.04 -24.30
CA GLY A 139 3.95 -0.07 -25.08
C GLY A 139 5.12 -0.80 -24.41
N GLU A 140 5.03 -1.17 -23.13
CA GLU A 140 6.05 -1.97 -22.45
C GLU A 140 5.78 -3.48 -22.56
N LEU A 141 6.82 -4.30 -22.39
CA LEU A 141 6.67 -5.76 -22.27
C LEU A 141 6.22 -6.18 -20.87
N GLU A 142 6.87 -5.60 -19.85
CA GLU A 142 6.63 -5.87 -18.44
C GLU A 142 5.60 -4.90 -17.90
N ARG A 143 4.36 -5.38 -17.76
CA ARG A 143 3.19 -4.54 -17.55
C ARG A 143 2.33 -4.92 -16.35
N ASP A 144 2.66 -5.99 -15.65
CA ASP A 144 1.81 -6.54 -14.60
C ASP A 144 1.79 -5.56 -13.41
N PRO A 145 0.70 -4.80 -13.18
CA PRO A 145 0.68 -3.78 -12.16
C PRO A 145 0.67 -4.38 -10.74
N MET A 146 1.29 -3.67 -9.82
CA MET A 146 1.45 -4.04 -8.40
C MET A 146 0.92 -2.89 -7.53
N GLY A 147 1.84 -2.13 -6.91
CA GLY A 147 1.55 -0.97 -6.09
C GLY A 147 0.73 0.12 -6.77
N ILE A 148 -0.10 0.80 -5.98
CA ILE A 148 -0.74 2.05 -6.39
C ILE A 148 -0.87 3.00 -5.21
N ALA A 149 -0.72 4.29 -5.48
CA ALA A 149 -1.06 5.35 -4.54
C ALA A 149 -1.60 6.59 -5.28
N ILE A 150 -2.41 7.39 -4.60
CA ILE A 150 -3.06 8.57 -5.12
C ILE A 150 -2.37 9.84 -4.61
N TYR A 151 -1.95 10.68 -5.56
CA TYR A 151 -1.57 12.06 -5.28
C TYR A 151 -2.71 13.00 -5.64
N THR A 152 -3.18 13.80 -4.68
CA THR A 152 -4.07 14.93 -4.93
C THR A 152 -3.28 16.22 -4.77
N ARG A 153 -3.06 16.92 -5.88
CA ARG A 153 -2.24 18.13 -5.89
C ARG A 153 -2.91 19.25 -5.09
N PRO A 154 -2.25 19.84 -4.07
CA PRO A 154 -2.90 20.82 -3.22
C PRO A 154 -3.40 22.08 -3.93
N SER A 155 -2.70 22.53 -4.98
CA SER A 155 -2.93 23.80 -5.67
C SER A 155 -4.22 23.85 -6.49
N ASP A 156 -4.59 22.75 -7.15
CA ASP A 156 -5.74 22.71 -8.07
C ASP A 156 -6.62 21.46 -7.90
N LYS A 157 -6.29 20.59 -6.93
CA LYS A 157 -6.99 19.33 -6.65
C LYS A 157 -6.96 18.33 -7.82
N ALA A 158 -6.04 18.48 -8.77
CA ALA A 158 -5.81 17.44 -9.77
C ALA A 158 -5.40 16.13 -9.08
N VAL A 159 -5.99 15.02 -9.54
CA VAL A 159 -5.81 13.69 -8.95
C VAL A 159 -4.91 12.86 -9.87
N PHE A 160 -3.94 12.16 -9.30
CA PHE A 160 -2.99 11.34 -10.03
C PHE A 160 -2.85 9.96 -9.39
N ALA A 161 -2.91 8.90 -10.19
CA ALA A 161 -2.53 7.55 -9.77
C ALA A 161 -1.05 7.30 -10.08
N ILE A 162 -0.25 6.95 -9.09
CA ILE A 162 1.14 6.48 -9.23
C ILE A 162 1.10 4.97 -9.15
N VAL A 163 1.50 4.29 -10.23
CA VAL A 163 1.36 2.84 -10.38
C VAL A 163 2.75 2.20 -10.52
N GLY A 164 2.99 1.16 -9.72
CA GLY A 164 4.12 0.24 -9.83
C GLY A 164 3.75 -1.03 -10.57
N ARG A 165 4.75 -1.88 -10.83
CA ARG A 165 4.60 -3.13 -11.59
C ARG A 165 5.48 -4.21 -10.98
N LYS A 166 5.29 -5.46 -11.40
CA LYS A 166 6.01 -6.63 -10.87
C LYS A 166 7.48 -6.65 -11.28
N SER A 167 7.77 -6.16 -12.48
CA SER A 167 9.13 -6.06 -13.01
C SER A 167 9.19 -4.93 -14.02
N GLY A 168 10.39 -4.42 -14.28
CA GLY A 168 10.61 -3.35 -15.25
C GLY A 168 11.95 -2.65 -15.10
N PRO A 169 12.27 -1.74 -16.03
CA PRO A 169 13.49 -0.95 -15.97
C PRO A 169 13.53 0.01 -14.78
N SER A 170 14.73 0.22 -14.26
CA SER A 170 15.04 1.29 -13.31
C SER A 170 14.99 2.66 -14.00
N GLY A 171 14.57 3.70 -13.28
CA GLY A 171 14.44 5.08 -13.76
C GLY A 171 13.08 5.42 -14.37
N SER A 172 12.29 4.41 -14.74
CA SER A 172 10.92 4.55 -15.26
C SER A 172 9.98 3.47 -14.73
N TYR A 173 10.30 2.92 -13.55
CA TYR A 173 9.56 1.81 -12.93
C TYR A 173 8.12 2.21 -12.58
N LEU A 174 7.94 3.43 -12.04
CA LEU A 174 6.66 3.99 -11.68
C LEU A 174 6.12 4.87 -12.81
N TRP A 175 4.84 4.70 -13.14
CA TRP A 175 4.11 5.57 -14.08
C TRP A 175 3.03 6.33 -13.33
N GLN A 176 2.91 7.62 -13.61
CA GLN A 176 1.93 8.50 -12.99
C GLN A 176 0.91 8.96 -14.03
N TYR A 177 -0.37 8.77 -13.73
CA TYR A 177 -1.48 9.09 -14.61
C TYR A 177 -2.39 10.13 -13.96
N GLU A 178 -2.70 11.21 -14.66
CA GLU A 178 -3.72 12.17 -14.24
C GLU A 178 -5.11 11.57 -14.46
N LEU A 179 -5.95 11.54 -13.42
CA LEU A 179 -7.32 11.04 -13.46
C LEU A 179 -8.30 12.19 -13.66
N LYS A 180 -9.20 12.07 -14.63
CA LYS A 180 -10.23 13.08 -14.91
C LYS A 180 -11.59 12.43 -15.09
N GLY A 181 -12.60 12.97 -14.40
CA GLY A 181 -13.98 12.64 -14.70
C GLY A 181 -14.44 13.25 -16.01
N THR A 182 -15.32 12.55 -16.70
CA THR A 182 -15.89 12.92 -17.99
C THR A 182 -17.37 13.29 -17.84
N SER A 183 -17.98 13.82 -18.90
CA SER A 183 -19.41 14.13 -18.98
C SER A 183 -20.32 12.92 -19.26
N ASN A 184 -19.77 11.69 -19.30
CA ASN A 184 -20.55 10.46 -19.46
C ASN A 184 -20.49 9.56 -18.22
N ALA A 185 -20.27 10.18 -17.05
CA ALA A 185 -20.13 9.52 -15.76
C ALA A 185 -19.01 8.45 -15.73
N LYS A 186 -17.87 8.75 -16.35
CA LYS A 186 -16.67 7.90 -16.38
C LYS A 186 -15.43 8.65 -15.91
N VAL A 187 -14.36 7.90 -15.68
CA VAL A 187 -13.03 8.42 -15.39
C VAL A 187 -12.07 7.96 -16.47
N GLU A 188 -11.29 8.89 -16.99
CA GLU A 188 -10.18 8.64 -17.91
C GLU A 188 -8.85 8.91 -17.21
N ALA A 189 -7.78 8.29 -17.70
CA ALA A 189 -6.43 8.52 -17.19
C ALA A 189 -5.47 8.91 -18.32
N THR A 190 -4.66 9.94 -18.09
CA THR A 190 -3.62 10.38 -19.02
C THR A 190 -2.25 10.18 -18.40
N LEU A 191 -1.34 9.45 -19.06
CA LEU A 191 0.04 9.32 -18.59
C LEU A 191 0.75 10.68 -18.63
N VAL A 192 1.24 11.14 -17.48
CA VAL A 192 1.89 12.45 -17.35
C VAL A 192 3.36 12.36 -16.92
N ARG A 193 3.80 11.24 -16.34
CA ARG A 193 5.18 11.08 -15.88
C ARG A 193 5.59 9.61 -15.76
N LYS A 194 6.88 9.35 -16.01
CA LYS A 194 7.56 8.09 -15.73
C LYS A 194 8.80 8.39 -14.87
N PHE A 195 9.01 7.66 -13.78
CA PHE A 195 10.11 7.90 -12.85
C PHE A 195 10.38 6.67 -11.98
N GLY A 196 11.27 6.80 -10.98
CA GLY A 196 11.49 5.80 -9.94
C GLY A 196 12.66 4.87 -10.25
N ALA A 197 13.70 4.96 -9.42
CA ALA A 197 14.78 3.98 -9.40
C ALA A 197 14.30 2.66 -8.81
N TYR A 198 14.82 1.57 -9.33
CA TYR A 198 14.55 0.21 -8.88
C TYR A 198 15.87 -0.57 -8.82
N SER A 199 16.05 -1.35 -7.76
CA SER A 199 17.30 -2.05 -7.46
C SER A 199 17.52 -3.30 -8.30
N GLY A 200 16.48 -3.82 -8.96
CA GLY A 200 16.51 -5.13 -9.61
C GLY A 200 16.22 -6.29 -8.66
N LYS A 201 15.90 -6.03 -7.39
CA LYS A 201 15.52 -7.04 -6.40
C LYS A 201 14.01 -7.01 -6.21
N LYS A 202 13.37 -8.18 -6.22
CA LYS A 202 11.92 -8.36 -5.98
C LYS A 202 11.08 -7.33 -6.75
N GLU A 203 10.19 -6.58 -6.14
CA GLU A 203 9.36 -5.60 -6.82
C GLU A 203 9.20 -4.31 -6.00
N ILE A 204 8.48 -3.34 -6.57
CA ILE A 204 7.97 -2.17 -5.83
C ILE A 204 6.47 -2.35 -5.71
N GLU A 205 6.02 -2.80 -4.54
CA GLU A 205 4.62 -2.99 -4.21
C GLU A 205 4.10 -1.86 -3.31
N ALA A 206 4.73 -1.62 -2.16
CA ALA A 206 4.29 -0.55 -1.27
C ALA A 206 4.66 0.85 -1.79
N ILE A 207 3.64 1.66 -2.10
CA ILE A 207 3.75 3.06 -2.51
C ILE A 207 2.84 3.87 -1.59
N ALA A 208 3.34 5.00 -1.06
CA ALA A 208 2.57 5.90 -0.22
C ALA A 208 2.81 7.36 -0.63
N VAL A 209 1.77 8.18 -0.59
CA VAL A 209 1.84 9.59 -0.98
C VAL A 209 1.45 10.51 0.18
N ASP A 210 2.29 11.49 0.42
CA ASP A 210 2.02 12.63 1.30
C ASP A 210 1.56 13.82 0.46
N ASN A 211 0.25 14.03 0.40
CA ASN A 211 -0.33 15.12 -0.38
C ASN A 211 0.10 16.50 0.12
N GLU A 212 0.20 16.70 1.44
CA GLU A 212 0.52 18.00 2.05
C GLU A 212 2.00 18.35 1.91
N LEU A 213 2.91 17.37 2.03
CA LEU A 213 4.34 17.57 1.82
C LEU A 213 4.78 17.39 0.36
N GLY A 214 3.87 16.95 -0.52
CA GLY A 214 4.11 16.76 -1.95
C GLY A 214 5.16 15.68 -2.24
N ALA A 215 5.18 14.61 -1.43
CA ALA A 215 6.17 13.54 -1.53
C ALA A 215 5.51 12.19 -1.85
N VAL A 216 6.20 11.38 -2.65
CA VAL A 216 5.88 9.96 -2.83
C VAL A 216 7.03 9.15 -2.25
N TYR A 217 6.67 8.12 -1.50
CA TYR A 217 7.56 7.13 -0.92
C TYR A 217 7.23 5.78 -1.53
N TYR A 218 8.23 4.94 -1.75
CA TYR A 218 7.98 3.54 -2.10
C TYR A 218 9.06 2.63 -1.57
N CYS A 219 8.69 1.38 -1.29
CA CYS A 219 9.59 0.33 -0.90
C CYS A 219 10.16 -0.33 -2.16
N ASP A 220 11.46 -0.20 -2.37
CA ASP A 220 12.23 -1.05 -3.28
C ASP A 220 12.60 -2.30 -2.47
N GLU A 221 11.80 -3.36 -2.60
CA GLU A 221 11.87 -4.51 -1.70
C GLU A 221 13.27 -5.07 -1.57
N GLN A 222 13.66 -5.43 -0.34
CA GLN A 222 15.00 -5.94 -0.02
C GLN A 222 16.16 -4.96 -0.33
N PHE A 223 15.84 -3.69 -0.57
CA PHE A 223 16.81 -2.63 -0.82
C PHE A 223 16.63 -1.47 0.14
N GLY A 224 15.46 -0.83 0.17
CA GLY A 224 15.18 0.30 1.05
C GLY A 224 13.98 1.13 0.60
N ILE A 225 13.70 2.19 1.35
CA ILE A 225 12.61 3.11 1.08
C ILE A 225 13.16 4.32 0.33
N ARG A 226 12.55 4.63 -0.81
CA ARG A 226 12.94 5.76 -1.66
C ARG A 226 11.91 6.87 -1.56
N LYS A 227 12.37 8.13 -1.70
CA LYS A 227 11.53 9.33 -1.67
C LYS A 227 11.73 10.17 -2.92
N TYR A 228 10.62 10.64 -3.51
CA TYR A 228 10.60 11.57 -4.63
C TYR A 228 9.56 12.67 -4.42
N LYS A 229 9.60 13.73 -5.25
CA LYS A 229 8.48 14.68 -5.35
C LYS A 229 7.30 14.03 -6.07
N ALA A 230 6.09 14.22 -5.54
CA ALA A 230 4.86 13.64 -6.10
C ALA A 230 4.31 14.43 -7.29
N ASP A 231 4.48 15.76 -7.33
CA ASP A 231 3.89 16.62 -8.36
C ASP A 231 4.59 16.46 -9.72
N PRO A 232 3.90 15.97 -10.76
CA PRO A 232 4.50 15.86 -12.10
C PRO A 232 4.79 17.22 -12.74
N GLY A 233 4.08 18.28 -12.33
CA GLY A 233 4.30 19.64 -12.87
C GLY A 233 5.68 20.22 -12.53
N LEU A 234 6.38 19.66 -11.55
CA LEU A 234 7.73 20.06 -11.18
C LEU A 234 8.81 19.53 -12.13
N ASN A 235 8.48 18.56 -13.00
CA ASN A 235 9.42 17.93 -13.93
C ASN A 235 10.73 17.46 -13.27
N ASP A 236 10.64 16.99 -12.01
CA ASP A 236 11.77 16.60 -11.20
C ASP A 236 11.69 15.12 -10.84
N ASN A 237 12.56 14.32 -11.45
CA ASN A 237 12.65 12.88 -11.22
C ASN A 237 13.86 12.50 -10.35
N GLN A 238 14.47 13.45 -9.63
CA GLN A 238 15.60 13.16 -8.76
C GLN A 238 15.13 12.47 -7.48
N GLU A 239 15.88 11.44 -7.08
CA GLU A 239 15.70 10.81 -5.77
C GLU A 239 16.10 11.79 -4.68
N LEU A 240 15.21 11.99 -3.71
CA LEU A 240 15.44 12.92 -2.60
C LEU A 240 16.06 12.23 -1.39
N ALA A 241 15.69 10.97 -1.14
CA ALA A 241 16.20 10.18 -0.04
C ALA A 241 16.12 8.68 -0.36
N LEU A 242 17.05 7.93 0.24
CA LEU A 242 17.06 6.48 0.33
C LEU A 242 17.40 6.10 1.78
N PHE A 243 16.51 5.38 2.44
CA PHE A 243 16.64 5.04 3.86
C PHE A 243 16.08 3.65 4.18
N GLY A 244 16.21 3.21 5.43
CA GLY A 244 15.67 1.91 5.87
C GLY A 244 16.43 0.67 5.37
N GLN A 245 17.59 0.82 4.73
CA GLN A 245 18.30 -0.31 4.10
C GLN A 245 18.77 -1.41 5.09
N LYS A 246 18.94 -1.07 6.37
CA LYS A 246 19.50 -1.96 7.40
C LYS A 246 18.55 -2.21 8.57
N ASP A 247 17.36 -1.64 8.51
CA ASP A 247 16.42 -1.65 9.63
C ASP A 247 15.52 -2.89 9.60
N PHE A 248 15.38 -3.56 8.44
CA PHE A 248 14.39 -4.59 8.18
C PHE A 248 15.02 -5.98 8.17
N LYS A 249 14.22 -6.97 8.52
CA LYS A 249 14.57 -8.38 8.32
C LYS A 249 14.39 -8.77 6.85
N SER A 250 13.19 -8.48 6.33
CA SER A 250 12.68 -8.63 4.95
C SER A 250 11.15 -8.69 5.07
N ASP A 251 10.35 -8.59 4.01
CA ASP A 251 10.53 -7.63 2.92
C ASP A 251 10.02 -6.25 3.40
N HIS A 252 10.39 -5.17 2.69
CA HIS A 252 9.86 -3.82 2.93
C HIS A 252 8.50 -3.73 2.25
N GLU A 253 7.43 -3.83 3.02
CA GLU A 253 6.08 -3.91 2.47
C GLU A 253 5.26 -2.67 2.84
N GLY A 254 3.95 -2.85 3.06
CA GLY A 254 2.91 -1.85 3.25
C GLY A 254 3.35 -0.66 4.08
N MET A 255 3.02 0.53 3.59
CA MET A 255 3.48 1.79 4.13
C MET A 255 2.31 2.73 4.38
N ALA A 256 2.22 3.21 5.62
CA ALA A 256 1.15 4.09 6.07
C ALA A 256 1.73 5.42 6.62
N ILE A 257 1.05 6.55 6.36
CA ILE A 257 1.50 7.88 6.80
C ILE A 257 0.51 8.45 7.82
N TYR A 258 0.86 8.39 9.11
CA TYR A 258 0.07 9.00 10.19
C TYR A 258 0.38 10.49 10.28
N LYS A 259 -0.63 11.34 10.07
CA LYS A 259 -0.49 12.79 10.09
C LYS A 259 -0.96 13.36 11.43
N SER A 260 -0.07 13.42 12.42
CA SER A 260 -0.36 14.03 13.72
C SER A 260 -0.70 15.51 13.61
N THR A 261 -0.06 16.21 12.66
CA THR A 261 -0.37 17.59 12.27
C THR A 261 -0.26 17.73 10.75
N THR A 262 -0.41 18.95 10.22
CA THR A 262 -0.20 19.23 8.80
C THR A 262 1.22 18.91 8.33
N THR A 263 2.23 18.98 9.20
CA THR A 263 3.65 18.82 8.83
C THR A 263 4.39 17.73 9.59
N THR A 264 3.84 17.21 10.69
CA THR A 264 4.50 16.20 11.53
C THR A 264 3.67 14.94 11.63
N GLY A 265 4.33 13.84 12.02
CA GLY A 265 3.68 12.55 12.19
C GLY A 265 4.65 11.39 12.00
N TYR A 266 4.15 10.27 11.50
CA TYR A 266 4.92 9.04 11.35
C TYR A 266 4.75 8.42 9.97
N ILE A 267 5.81 7.80 9.48
CA ILE A 267 5.78 6.82 8.39
C ILE A 267 5.97 5.46 9.05
N LEU A 268 5.01 4.56 8.85
CA LEU A 268 5.05 3.18 9.33
C LEU A 268 5.24 2.27 8.13
N VAL A 269 6.20 1.36 8.19
CA VAL A 269 6.52 0.45 7.09
C VAL A 269 6.59 -0.98 7.61
N SER A 270 5.87 -1.88 6.97
CA SER A 270 5.85 -3.29 7.35
C SER A 270 7.22 -3.92 7.19
N ASN A 271 7.71 -4.56 8.26
CA ASN A 271 8.84 -5.48 8.25
C ASN A 271 8.25 -6.89 8.26
N GLN A 272 7.83 -7.33 7.07
CA GLN A 272 6.89 -8.43 6.85
C GLN A 272 7.30 -9.71 7.58
N GLN A 273 8.54 -10.16 7.37
CA GLN A 273 9.12 -11.40 7.91
C GLN A 273 9.44 -11.31 9.41
N ALA A 274 9.24 -10.16 10.04
CA ALA A 274 9.39 -9.95 11.47
C ALA A 274 8.07 -9.59 12.18
N ASN A 275 6.92 -9.57 11.49
CA ASN A 275 5.61 -9.26 12.07
C ASN A 275 5.64 -7.98 12.91
N SER A 276 6.21 -6.91 12.35
CA SER A 276 6.43 -5.62 13.01
C SER A 276 6.36 -4.47 12.00
N PHE A 277 6.25 -3.24 12.49
CA PHE A 277 6.38 -2.04 11.67
C PHE A 277 7.57 -1.21 12.11
N MET A 278 8.39 -0.80 11.15
CA MET A 278 9.42 0.21 11.32
C MET A 278 8.78 1.59 11.28
N VAL A 279 9.13 2.44 12.23
CA VAL A 279 8.55 3.77 12.37
C VAL A 279 9.62 4.83 12.15
N TYR A 280 9.32 5.80 11.29
CA TYR A 280 10.13 6.97 11.02
C TYR A 280 9.29 8.23 11.26
N THR A 281 9.94 9.36 11.55
CA THR A 281 9.24 10.65 11.59
C THR A 281 8.87 11.09 10.17
N ARG A 282 7.67 11.65 10.00
CA ARG A 282 7.17 12.12 8.70
C ARG A 282 7.95 13.33 8.17
N GLU A 283 8.37 14.21 9.06
CA GLU A 283 9.06 15.47 8.75
C GLU A 283 10.57 15.31 8.49
N GLY A 284 11.11 14.09 8.54
CA GLY A 284 12.56 13.84 8.56
C GLY A 284 13.19 14.10 9.93
N SER A 285 14.51 14.27 9.99
CA SER A 285 15.24 14.47 11.26
C SER A 285 16.14 15.71 11.26
N ASN A 286 16.27 16.33 12.43
CA ASN A 286 17.14 17.49 12.66
C ASN A 286 16.91 18.66 11.69
N GLY A 287 15.66 18.87 11.25
CA GLY A 287 15.29 19.91 10.29
C GLY A 287 15.61 19.58 8.83
N ASN A 288 16.15 18.40 8.53
CA ASN A 288 16.35 17.93 7.17
C ASN A 288 15.18 17.00 6.75
N PRO A 289 14.32 17.42 5.80
CA PRO A 289 13.15 16.63 5.37
C PRO A 289 13.50 15.36 4.58
N ASN A 290 14.78 15.15 4.27
CA ASN A 290 15.29 14.02 3.50
C ASN A 290 16.24 13.13 4.33
N ASP A 291 16.37 13.38 5.63
CA ASP A 291 17.08 12.49 6.57
C ASP A 291 16.05 11.71 7.40
N TYR A 292 16.10 10.38 7.34
CA TYR A 292 15.17 9.50 8.05
C TYR A 292 15.94 8.53 8.92
N LYS A 293 15.72 8.62 10.23
CA LYS A 293 16.29 7.72 11.24
C LYS A 293 15.19 6.86 11.81
N LEU A 294 15.49 5.57 11.99
CA LEU A 294 14.57 4.64 12.63
C LEU A 294 14.23 5.16 14.04
N LEU A 295 12.96 5.47 14.25
CA LEU A 295 12.43 5.97 15.51
C LEU A 295 12.12 4.82 16.46
N ALA A 296 11.41 3.81 15.97
CA ALA A 296 10.95 2.65 16.74
C ALA A 296 10.69 1.45 15.82
N GLU A 297 10.70 0.26 16.38
CA GLU A 297 10.11 -0.94 15.78
C GLU A 297 8.95 -1.36 16.67
N ILE A 298 7.75 -1.49 16.12
CA ILE A 298 6.55 -1.89 16.87
C ILE A 298 6.13 -3.32 16.48
N PRO A 299 6.08 -4.28 17.42
CA PRO A 299 5.60 -5.62 17.13
C PRO A 299 4.08 -5.64 16.95
N THR A 300 3.56 -6.40 16.01
CA THR A 300 2.11 -6.56 15.84
C THR A 300 1.72 -8.03 15.82
N SER A 301 0.42 -8.30 15.97
CA SER A 301 -0.12 -9.67 15.84
C SER A 301 -0.45 -10.04 14.39
N THR A 302 -0.14 -9.19 13.40
CA THR A 302 -0.27 -9.59 12.00
C THR A 302 0.75 -10.68 11.67
N ILE A 303 0.46 -11.43 10.62
CA ILE A 303 1.35 -12.43 10.05
C ILE A 303 1.70 -11.96 8.65
N GLU A 304 2.97 -11.62 8.44
CA GLU A 304 3.55 -11.22 7.15
C GLU A 304 2.65 -10.19 6.43
N CYS A 305 2.59 -8.97 6.98
CA CYS A 305 1.72 -7.92 6.46
C CYS A 305 2.26 -7.33 5.14
N ASP A 306 1.48 -7.46 4.05
CA ASP A 306 1.78 -6.85 2.74
C ASP A 306 1.28 -5.40 2.64
N GLY A 307 0.05 -5.08 3.06
CA GLY A 307 -0.51 -3.72 2.94
C GLY A 307 -0.95 -3.11 4.27
N ALA A 308 -0.85 -1.78 4.37
CA ALA A 308 -1.24 -1.04 5.57
C ALA A 308 -1.66 0.40 5.26
N ASP A 309 -2.64 0.91 6.00
CA ASP A 309 -3.11 2.30 5.92
C ASP A 309 -3.42 2.86 7.31
N VAL A 310 -3.41 4.18 7.44
CA VAL A 310 -3.64 4.86 8.71
C VAL A 310 -4.33 6.20 8.54
N THR A 311 -5.27 6.50 9.43
CA THR A 311 -5.86 7.83 9.56
C THR A 311 -5.65 8.38 10.96
N ALA A 312 -5.42 9.69 11.06
CA ALA A 312 -5.42 10.44 12.32
C ALA A 312 -6.80 11.05 12.64
N ILE A 313 -7.78 10.86 11.75
CA ILE A 313 -9.12 11.44 11.90
C ILE A 313 -9.88 10.66 12.98
N ASN A 314 -10.57 11.40 13.85
CA ASN A 314 -11.48 10.81 14.82
C ASN A 314 -12.71 10.24 14.10
N ILE A 315 -12.76 8.92 13.99
CA ILE A 315 -13.87 8.16 13.37
C ILE A 315 -14.75 7.49 14.43
N GLY A 316 -14.79 8.04 15.65
CA GLY A 316 -15.54 7.51 16.79
C GLY A 316 -14.79 6.45 17.58
N LYS A 317 -15.34 6.05 18.74
CA LYS A 317 -14.72 5.03 19.58
C LYS A 317 -14.81 3.64 18.93
N PRO A 318 -13.77 2.80 19.03
CA PRO A 318 -12.54 3.02 19.81
C PRO A 318 -11.48 3.89 19.13
N PHE A 319 -11.64 4.21 17.85
CA PHE A 319 -10.68 4.91 16.99
C PHE A 319 -10.72 6.45 17.10
N ASP A 320 -10.91 7.00 18.30
CA ASP A 320 -11.08 8.45 18.52
C ASP A 320 -9.79 9.25 18.33
N LYS A 321 -8.65 8.56 18.22
CA LYS A 321 -7.33 9.12 17.86
C LYS A 321 -6.82 8.67 16.50
N GLY A 322 -7.67 7.98 15.74
CA GLY A 322 -7.30 7.36 14.48
C GLY A 322 -7.38 5.85 14.50
N LEU A 323 -7.28 5.29 13.30
CA LEU A 323 -7.32 3.87 13.01
C LEU A 323 -6.08 3.52 12.19
N PHE A 324 -5.36 2.50 12.63
CA PHE A 324 -4.32 1.83 11.84
C PHE A 324 -4.85 0.49 11.36
N VAL A 325 -4.79 0.24 10.06
CA VAL A 325 -5.20 -1.01 9.42
C VAL A 325 -3.97 -1.68 8.85
N ALA A 326 -3.80 -2.97 9.15
CA ALA A 326 -2.73 -3.78 8.59
C ALA A 326 -3.28 -5.12 8.09
N MET A 327 -2.82 -5.56 6.92
CA MET A 327 -3.11 -6.89 6.42
C MET A 327 -2.48 -7.96 7.33
N SER A 328 -3.16 -9.10 7.46
CA SER A 328 -2.56 -10.30 8.03
C SER A 328 -2.93 -11.52 7.18
N ASN A 329 -1.92 -12.35 6.91
CA ASN A 329 -2.17 -13.72 6.47
C ASN A 329 -3.22 -14.38 7.37
N GLY A 330 -4.10 -15.18 6.76
CA GLY A 330 -5.36 -15.59 7.37
C GLY A 330 -6.59 -14.90 6.80
N LYS A 331 -6.44 -14.15 5.70
CA LYS A 331 -7.52 -13.54 4.91
C LYS A 331 -8.24 -12.39 5.63
N THR A 332 -7.54 -11.68 6.50
CA THR A 332 -8.14 -10.64 7.36
C THR A 332 -7.30 -9.38 7.40
N PHE A 333 -7.96 -8.26 7.66
CA PHE A 333 -7.29 -7.05 8.13
C PHE A 333 -7.42 -6.93 9.65
N HIS A 334 -6.38 -6.41 10.27
CA HIS A 334 -6.30 -6.11 11.70
C HIS A 334 -6.43 -4.60 11.90
N PHE A 335 -7.43 -4.18 12.66
CA PHE A 335 -7.71 -2.77 12.98
C PHE A 335 -7.20 -2.48 14.39
N TYR A 336 -6.30 -1.51 14.50
CA TYR A 336 -5.71 -1.07 15.76
C TYR A 336 -6.19 0.34 16.09
N ASP A 337 -6.67 0.53 17.32
CA ASP A 337 -6.78 1.86 17.91
C ASP A 337 -5.41 2.53 17.93
N TRP A 338 -5.30 3.71 17.31
CA TRP A 338 -4.03 4.42 17.20
C TRP A 338 -3.36 4.66 18.56
N LYS A 339 -4.12 4.80 19.66
CA LYS A 339 -3.51 4.96 21.00
C LYS A 339 -2.58 3.80 21.35
N ILE A 340 -2.92 2.57 20.98
CA ILE A 340 -2.08 1.38 21.23
C ILE A 340 -0.76 1.49 20.44
N ILE A 341 -0.83 2.00 19.21
CA ILE A 341 0.34 2.22 18.35
C ILE A 341 1.21 3.35 18.91
N GLN A 342 0.61 4.47 19.30
CA GLN A 342 1.31 5.60 19.90
C GLN A 342 2.06 5.20 21.18
N GLU A 343 1.39 4.49 22.09
CA GLU A 343 2.01 3.99 23.32
C GLU A 343 3.21 3.07 23.02
N ALA A 344 3.10 2.23 21.98
CA ALA A 344 4.19 1.36 21.56
C ALA A 344 5.37 2.15 20.96
N ILE A 345 5.10 3.19 20.16
CA ILE A 345 6.13 4.10 19.63
C ILE A 345 6.85 4.79 20.79
N ASP A 346 6.12 5.37 21.73
CA ASP A 346 6.70 6.10 22.86
C ASP A 346 7.56 5.20 23.76
N LYS A 347 7.17 3.93 23.91
CA LYS A 347 7.93 2.93 24.67
C LYS A 347 9.21 2.45 23.96
N HIS A 348 9.21 2.37 22.64
CA HIS A 348 10.33 1.80 21.85
C HIS A 348 11.17 2.85 21.13
N LYS A 349 10.92 4.13 21.39
CA LYS A 349 11.65 5.25 20.82
C LYS A 349 13.15 5.14 21.15
N LYS A 350 13.98 5.13 20.10
CA LYS A 350 15.44 5.04 20.19
C LYS A 350 16.10 6.38 20.49
#